data_AF-A0A385D8W8-F1
#
_entry.id   AF-A0A385D8W8-F1
#
_cell.length_a   1.000
_cell.length_b   1.000
_cell.length_c   1.000
_cell.angle_alpha   90.00
_cell.angle_beta   90.00
_cell.angle_gamma   90.00
#
_symmetry.space_group_name_H-M   'P 1'
#
loop_
_entity.id
_entity.type
_entity.pdbx_description
1 polymer ?
#
loop_
_entity_poly.entity_id
_entity_poly.type
_entity_poly.pdbx_seq_one_letter_code
_entity_poly.pdbx_strand_id
1 'polypeptide(L)'
;MPTDAARNLEQPLRGTGGLLLCRAAPDAVAPAAVLLRRPMLLAPAGRGWSVLVPTGLSWQGEEEPVDLVLDGWAAALAVGAPWPVLALWWDAGRAGFSLASGVRRPVGYVWLADGTPAGEDEAMRTFAGRLGLDPVHAVQALDGLTRPDAEADAAARLRGVLAVLAHAGLALPTGLVPVRPADALAEAAWTARGVRRTDRAGWREVVRPELVEASVVGPLMRGRRARLLAAAHLVAGSALGLWGLGRRSGGWAAAGGLLVAQGIAGLAYDRFRSDGARLPVPPD
;
A
#
# COMPACT_ATOMS: atom_id res chain seq x y z
N MET A 1 25.73 -37.95 23.96
CA MET A 1 25.38 -37.23 22.72
C MET A 1 23.89 -37.41 22.48
N PRO A 2 23.04 -36.43 22.83
CA PRO A 2 21.62 -36.52 22.56
C PRO A 2 21.35 -36.11 21.11
N THR A 3 20.52 -36.92 20.48
CA THR A 3 20.14 -37.00 19.07
C THR A 3 19.60 -35.67 18.54
N ASP A 4 20.18 -35.16 17.44
CA ASP A 4 19.69 -34.01 16.66
C ASP A 4 18.27 -34.20 16.09
N ALA A 5 17.69 -35.39 16.23
CA ALA A 5 16.32 -35.69 15.85
C ALA A 5 15.27 -35.00 16.75
N ALA A 6 15.59 -34.71 18.02
CA ALA A 6 14.65 -34.06 18.95
C ALA A 6 14.57 -32.53 18.76
N ARG A 7 15.55 -31.90 18.10
CA ARG A 7 15.55 -30.45 17.81
C ARG A 7 14.70 -30.03 16.60
N ASN A 8 14.15 -31.01 15.88
CA ASN A 8 13.36 -30.78 14.66
C ASN A 8 11.84 -30.74 14.89
N LEU A 9 11.36 -30.95 16.13
CA LEU A 9 9.92 -30.95 16.44
C LEU A 9 9.36 -29.59 16.90
N GLU A 10 10.15 -28.52 16.94
CA GLU A 10 9.73 -27.21 17.49
C GLU A 10 10.21 -25.99 16.68
N GLN A 11 9.99 -25.93 15.36
CA GLN A 11 10.25 -24.67 14.64
C GLN A 11 9.05 -24.17 13.84
N PRO A 12 8.13 -23.47 14.53
CA PRO A 12 7.14 -22.62 13.87
C PRO A 12 7.89 -21.45 13.23
N LEU A 13 7.61 -21.17 11.95
CA LEU A 13 8.11 -19.99 11.21
C LEU A 13 9.65 -19.95 11.05
N ARG A 14 10.21 -20.80 10.16
CA ARG A 14 11.59 -20.58 9.70
C ARG A 14 11.65 -19.33 8.81
N GLY A 15 11.98 -18.18 9.41
CA GLY A 15 12.42 -16.96 8.74
C GLY A 15 11.41 -15.80 8.80
N THR A 16 11.95 -14.58 8.95
CA THR A 16 11.16 -13.34 8.94
C THR A 16 10.77 -12.95 7.52
N GLY A 17 9.50 -12.61 7.32
CA GLY A 17 8.99 -12.20 6.02
C GLY A 17 7.71 -11.40 6.10
N GLY A 18 7.34 -10.83 4.95
CA GLY A 18 6.12 -10.08 4.81
C GLY A 18 5.86 -9.70 3.35
N LEU A 19 4.61 -9.32 3.08
CA LEU A 19 4.16 -8.86 1.78
C LEU A 19 2.97 -7.91 1.95
N LEU A 20 2.65 -7.15 0.90
CA LEU A 20 1.49 -6.27 0.88
C LEU A 20 0.49 -6.76 -0.17
N LEU A 21 -0.78 -6.89 0.20
CA LEU A 21 -1.88 -7.16 -0.70
C LEU A 21 -2.69 -5.89 -0.90
N CYS A 22 -2.81 -5.45 -2.15
CA CYS A 22 -3.56 -4.24 -2.52
C CYS A 22 -4.88 -4.67 -3.17
N ARG A 23 -6.01 -4.09 -2.75
CA ARG A 23 -7.31 -4.33 -3.39
C ARG A 23 -7.47 -3.51 -4.68
N ALA A 24 -6.51 -3.68 -5.59
CA ALA A 24 -6.46 -2.99 -6.87
C ALA A 24 -5.66 -3.80 -7.90
N ALA A 25 -5.83 -3.48 -9.17
CA ALA A 25 -5.02 -4.05 -10.24
C ALA A 25 -3.59 -3.48 -10.21
N PRO A 26 -2.57 -4.21 -10.71
CA PRO A 26 -1.18 -3.75 -10.73
C PRO A 26 -0.99 -2.35 -11.34
N ASP A 27 -1.74 -2.00 -12.39
CA ASP A 27 -1.62 -0.69 -13.05
C ASP A 27 -2.00 0.48 -12.12
N ALA A 28 -2.96 0.27 -11.21
CA ALA A 28 -3.36 1.28 -10.23
C ALA A 28 -2.38 1.36 -9.04
N VAL A 29 -1.67 0.27 -8.74
CA VAL A 29 -0.76 0.16 -7.59
C VAL A 29 0.65 0.65 -7.93
N ALA A 30 1.12 0.43 -9.16
CA ALA A 30 2.47 0.74 -9.59
C ALA A 30 2.91 2.20 -9.28
N PRO A 31 2.10 3.24 -9.54
CA PRO A 31 2.49 4.62 -9.24
C PRO A 31 2.69 4.87 -7.73
N ALA A 32 1.82 4.30 -6.89
CA ALA A 32 1.91 4.42 -5.44
C ALA A 32 3.12 3.64 -4.88
N ALA A 33 3.39 2.45 -5.42
CA ALA A 33 4.51 1.61 -5.00
C ALA A 33 5.88 2.28 -5.23
N VAL A 34 6.04 3.05 -6.31
CA VAL A 34 7.27 3.84 -6.56
C VAL A 34 7.53 4.88 -5.46
N LEU A 35 6.48 5.40 -4.81
CA LEU A 35 6.61 6.40 -3.74
C LEU A 35 7.16 5.81 -2.44
N LEU A 36 7.08 4.48 -2.25
CA LEU A 36 7.74 3.81 -1.13
C LEU A 36 9.27 3.95 -1.21
N ARG A 37 9.83 4.27 -2.38
CA ARG A 37 11.28 4.39 -2.64
C ARG A 37 12.06 3.14 -2.21
N ARG A 38 11.40 1.99 -2.22
CA ARG A 38 11.99 0.67 -1.94
C ARG A 38 11.78 -0.24 -3.14
N PRO A 39 12.74 -1.12 -3.44
CA PRO A 39 12.58 -2.07 -4.53
C PRO A 39 11.54 -3.13 -4.11
N MET A 40 10.46 -3.23 -4.89
CA MET A 40 9.40 -4.22 -4.72
C MET A 40 9.13 -4.92 -6.05
N LEU A 41 8.61 -6.14 -5.97
CA LEU A 41 8.02 -6.87 -7.07
C LEU A 41 6.51 -6.76 -6.97
N LEU A 42 5.90 -6.20 -8.00
CA LEU A 42 4.45 -6.07 -8.14
C LEU A 42 3.94 -7.14 -9.10
N ALA A 43 3.01 -7.97 -8.65
CA ALA A 43 2.38 -8.98 -9.49
C ALA A 43 0.84 -8.97 -9.33
N PRO A 44 0.08 -9.39 -10.35
CA PRO A 44 -1.35 -9.65 -10.18
C PRO A 44 -1.57 -10.76 -9.14
N ALA A 45 -2.59 -10.62 -8.29
CA ALA A 45 -2.90 -11.56 -7.22
C ALA A 45 -4.39 -11.96 -7.25
N GLY A 46 -4.94 -12.18 -8.44
CA GLY A 46 -6.35 -12.52 -8.64
C GLY A 46 -7.23 -11.32 -9.00
N ARG A 47 -8.55 -11.48 -8.89
CA ARG A 47 -9.53 -10.52 -9.40
C ARG A 47 -9.60 -9.29 -8.51
N GLY A 48 -9.08 -8.16 -9.02
CA GLY A 48 -9.05 -6.90 -8.29
C GLY A 48 -8.06 -6.91 -7.12
N TRP A 49 -7.01 -7.72 -7.22
CA TRP A 49 -5.94 -7.82 -6.24
C TRP A 49 -4.57 -7.77 -6.93
N SER A 50 -3.61 -7.20 -6.23
CA SER A 50 -2.20 -7.29 -6.58
C SER A 50 -1.37 -7.51 -5.32
N VAL A 51 -0.20 -8.12 -5.48
CA VAL A 51 0.76 -8.36 -4.41
C VAL A 51 2.02 -7.54 -4.66
N LEU A 52 2.54 -6.91 -3.61
CA LEU A 52 3.86 -6.32 -3.55
C LEU A 52 4.73 -7.18 -2.63
N VAL A 53 5.83 -7.69 -3.18
CA VAL A 53 6.84 -8.47 -2.46
C VAL A 53 8.11 -7.63 -2.35
N PRO A 54 8.60 -7.34 -1.15
CA PRO A 54 9.87 -6.64 -0.97
C PRO A 54 11.02 -7.51 -1.48
N THR A 55 11.90 -6.95 -2.32
CA THR A 55 13.08 -7.68 -2.82
C THR A 55 14.28 -7.61 -1.88
N GLY A 56 14.19 -6.78 -0.84
CA GLY A 56 15.25 -6.52 0.10
C GLY A 56 14.83 -6.88 1.51
N LEU A 57 15.80 -7.30 2.29
CA LEU A 57 15.65 -7.71 3.67
C LEU A 57 15.75 -6.49 4.59
N SER A 58 14.93 -5.45 4.34
CA SER A 58 15.04 -4.17 5.06
C SER A 58 14.70 -4.26 6.55
N TRP A 59 14.21 -5.40 7.00
CA TRP A 59 13.96 -5.77 8.41
C TRP A 59 14.97 -6.81 8.95
N GLN A 60 16.06 -7.11 8.24
CA GLN A 60 17.12 -8.03 8.71
C GLN A 60 18.22 -7.35 9.55
N GLY A 61 17.94 -6.17 10.10
CA GLY A 61 18.75 -5.58 11.18
C GLY A 61 17.94 -5.53 12.48
N GLU A 62 18.61 -5.49 13.64
CA GLU A 62 17.98 -5.36 14.97
C GLU A 62 17.25 -4.01 15.20
N GLU A 63 17.13 -3.14 14.19
CA GLU A 63 16.65 -1.77 14.38
C GLU A 63 15.12 -1.61 14.38
N GLU A 64 14.38 -2.40 13.59
CA GLU A 64 12.91 -2.24 13.50
C GLU A 64 12.15 -3.57 13.25
N PRO A 65 11.15 -3.90 14.08
CA PRO A 65 10.28 -5.06 13.90
C PRO A 65 9.57 -5.10 12.53
N VAL A 66 9.43 -6.31 11.96
CA VAL A 66 8.82 -6.52 10.62
C VAL A 66 7.38 -5.99 10.54
N ASP A 67 6.63 -6.08 11.63
CA ASP A 67 5.25 -5.58 11.74
C ASP A 67 5.20 -4.06 11.56
N LEU A 68 6.08 -3.31 12.22
CA LEU A 68 6.13 -1.85 12.10
C LEU A 68 6.51 -1.39 10.69
N VAL A 69 7.49 -2.06 10.07
CA VAL A 69 7.94 -1.73 8.71
C VAL A 69 6.82 -1.94 7.70
N LEU A 70 6.15 -3.10 7.74
CA LEU A 70 5.09 -3.45 6.79
C LEU A 70 3.84 -2.59 7.01
N ASP A 71 3.49 -2.29 8.26
CA ASP A 71 2.38 -1.39 8.61
C ASP A 71 2.63 0.03 8.10
N GLY A 72 3.86 0.53 8.25
CA GLY A 72 4.27 1.83 7.73
C GLY A 72 4.14 1.91 6.21
N TRP A 73 4.52 0.86 5.49
CA TRP A 73 4.36 0.79 4.03
C TRP A 73 2.89 0.66 3.61
N ALA A 74 2.10 -0.14 4.31
CA ALA A 74 0.66 -0.26 4.05
C ALA A 74 -0.04 1.09 4.24
N ALA A 75 0.27 1.80 5.33
CA ALA A 75 -0.25 3.14 5.59
C ALA A 75 0.18 4.13 4.49
N ALA A 76 1.46 4.14 4.13
CA ALA A 76 1.97 5.03 3.08
C ALA A 76 1.29 4.81 1.73
N LEU A 77 1.01 3.56 1.34
CA LEU A 77 0.24 3.25 0.13
C LEU A 77 -1.22 3.67 0.28
N ALA A 78 -1.84 3.38 1.42
CA ALA A 78 -3.26 3.60 1.65
C ALA A 78 -3.65 5.09 1.68
N VAL A 79 -2.78 5.98 2.18
CA VAL A 79 -3.07 7.43 2.31
C VAL A 79 -3.41 8.08 0.97
N GLY A 80 -2.71 7.68 -0.10
CA GLY A 80 -2.90 8.23 -1.44
C GLY A 80 -3.82 7.42 -2.35
N ALA A 81 -4.40 6.33 -1.84
CA ALA A 81 -5.12 5.35 -2.64
C ALA A 81 -6.60 5.23 -2.23
N PRO A 82 -7.52 5.04 -3.19
CA PRO A 82 -8.93 4.78 -2.90
C PRO A 82 -9.20 3.33 -2.50
N TRP A 83 -8.16 2.49 -2.41
CA TRP A 83 -8.25 1.05 -2.13
C TRP A 83 -7.50 0.68 -0.85
N PRO A 84 -7.98 -0.31 -0.10
CA PRO A 84 -7.30 -0.77 1.11
C PRO A 84 -6.04 -1.59 0.80
N VAL A 85 -5.10 -1.57 1.76
CA VAL A 85 -3.81 -2.25 1.71
C VAL A 85 -3.66 -3.13 2.93
N LEU A 86 -3.42 -4.42 2.71
CA LEU A 86 -3.24 -5.42 3.74
C LEU A 86 -1.77 -5.80 3.81
N ALA A 87 -1.11 -5.43 4.91
CA ALA A 87 0.19 -5.96 5.28
C ALA A 87 0.02 -7.35 5.90
N LEU A 88 0.75 -8.33 5.40
CA LEU A 88 0.95 -9.63 6.05
C LEU A 88 2.40 -9.74 6.48
N TRP A 89 2.64 -10.24 7.68
CA TRP A 89 3.99 -10.36 8.24
C TRP A 89 4.10 -11.56 9.17
N TRP A 90 5.33 -12.05 9.33
CA TRP A 90 5.68 -13.12 10.27
C TRP A 90 7.16 -13.02 10.65
N ASP A 91 7.45 -13.42 11.88
CA ASP A 91 8.80 -13.56 12.44
C ASP A 91 8.89 -14.89 13.20
N ALA A 92 9.97 -15.13 13.95
CA ALA A 92 10.14 -16.39 14.68
C ALA A 92 9.12 -16.60 15.82
N GLY A 93 8.50 -15.53 16.32
CA GLY A 93 7.63 -15.56 17.49
C GLY A 93 6.17 -15.23 17.21
N ARG A 94 5.85 -14.61 16.07
CA ARG A 94 4.54 -14.04 15.77
C ARG A 94 4.24 -14.06 14.27
N ALA A 95 2.96 -14.09 13.95
CA ALA A 95 2.46 -13.78 12.61
C ALA A 95 1.19 -12.93 12.71
N GLY A 96 0.96 -12.08 11.72
CA GLY A 96 -0.18 -11.19 11.77
C GLY A 96 -0.44 -10.45 10.48
N PHE A 97 -1.41 -9.56 10.57
CA PHE A 97 -1.74 -8.65 9.49
C PHE A 97 -2.20 -7.30 10.01
N SER A 98 -2.14 -6.29 9.12
CA SER A 98 -2.68 -4.95 9.35
C SER A 98 -3.31 -4.42 8.07
N LEU A 99 -4.50 -3.84 8.18
CA LEU A 99 -5.26 -3.28 7.08
C LEU A 99 -5.32 -1.76 7.20
N ALA A 100 -4.64 -1.09 6.28
CA ALA A 100 -4.68 0.36 6.11
C ALA A 100 -5.69 0.75 5.01
N SER A 101 -6.40 1.85 5.22
CA SER A 101 -7.40 2.35 4.25
C SER A 101 -7.56 3.86 4.38
N GLY A 102 -6.92 4.61 3.47
CA GLY A 102 -6.90 6.08 3.55
C GLY A 102 -6.30 6.58 4.86
N VAL A 103 -7.01 7.50 5.51
CA VAL A 103 -6.62 8.10 6.80
C VAL A 103 -7.24 7.41 8.02
N ARG A 104 -7.95 6.29 7.83
CA ARG A 104 -8.58 5.56 8.94
C ARG A 104 -7.51 4.86 9.77
N ARG A 105 -7.71 4.76 11.10
CA ARG A 105 -6.86 3.97 12.00
C ARG A 105 -6.72 2.54 11.43
N PRO A 106 -5.52 2.01 11.19
CA PRO A 106 -5.32 0.63 10.74
C PRO A 106 -6.00 -0.36 11.68
N VAL A 107 -6.45 -1.49 11.13
CA VAL A 107 -6.99 -2.61 11.92
C VAL A 107 -6.11 -3.83 11.66
N GLY A 108 -5.63 -4.46 12.70
CA GLY A 108 -4.74 -5.61 12.59
C GLY A 108 -5.05 -6.68 13.61
N TYR A 109 -4.50 -7.86 13.37
CA TYR A 109 -4.59 -8.99 14.29
C TYR A 109 -3.28 -9.76 14.29
N VAL A 110 -2.93 -10.33 15.44
CA VAL A 110 -1.67 -11.01 15.67
C VAL A 110 -1.92 -12.33 16.38
N TRP A 111 -1.18 -13.34 15.99
CA TRP A 111 -1.05 -14.61 16.69
C TRP A 111 0.40 -14.80 17.13
N LEU A 112 0.59 -15.38 18.32
CA LEU A 112 1.88 -15.91 18.74
C LEU A 112 2.23 -17.15 17.91
N ALA A 113 3.49 -17.61 17.98
CA ALA A 113 4.00 -18.71 17.16
C ALA A 113 3.15 -19.99 17.26
N ASP A 114 2.65 -20.31 18.45
CA ASP A 114 1.76 -21.44 18.74
C ASP A 114 0.32 -21.26 18.24
N GLY A 115 0.00 -20.11 17.63
CA GLY A 115 -1.34 -19.76 17.17
C GLY A 115 -2.23 -19.14 18.24
N THR A 116 -1.69 -18.84 19.42
CA THR A 116 -2.44 -18.16 20.47
C THR A 116 -2.87 -16.77 19.99
N PRO A 117 -4.18 -16.45 20.04
CA PRO A 117 -4.69 -15.13 19.67
C PRO A 117 -4.14 -14.04 20.59
N ALA A 118 -3.59 -12.98 20.00
CA ALA A 118 -3.02 -11.82 20.73
C ALA A 118 -3.61 -10.47 20.28
N GLY A 119 -4.70 -10.49 19.50
CA GLY A 119 -5.41 -9.30 19.01
C GLY A 119 -6.81 -9.13 19.62
N GLU A 120 -7.43 -7.97 19.37
CA GLU A 120 -8.80 -7.69 19.78
C GLU A 120 -9.81 -8.44 18.89
N ASP A 121 -10.79 -9.12 19.47
CA ASP A 121 -11.80 -9.90 18.71
C ASP A 121 -12.61 -9.05 17.72
N GLU A 122 -12.85 -7.78 18.04
CA GLU A 122 -13.57 -6.84 17.15
C GLU A 122 -12.78 -6.48 15.88
N ALA A 123 -11.47 -6.74 15.86
CA ALA A 123 -10.62 -6.45 14.73
C ALA A 123 -11.02 -7.27 13.49
N MET A 124 -11.45 -8.53 13.65
CA MET A 124 -11.87 -9.39 12.53
C MET A 124 -13.12 -8.87 11.83
N ARG A 125 -14.13 -8.46 12.60
CA ARG A 125 -15.36 -7.85 12.07
C ARG A 125 -15.08 -6.53 11.36
N THR A 126 -14.22 -5.69 11.95
CA THR A 126 -13.82 -4.42 11.33
C THR A 126 -13.00 -4.63 10.05
N PHE A 127 -12.09 -5.61 10.06
CA PHE A 127 -11.30 -6.01 8.90
C PHE A 127 -12.21 -6.47 7.74
N ALA A 128 -13.15 -7.38 8.01
CA ALA A 128 -14.09 -7.89 7.02
C ALA A 128 -14.96 -6.77 6.43
N GLY A 129 -15.52 -5.90 7.28
CA GLY A 129 -16.34 -4.78 6.84
C GLY A 129 -15.58 -3.79 5.95
N ARG A 130 -14.31 -3.50 6.25
CA ARG A 130 -13.48 -2.59 5.45
C ARG A 130 -13.06 -3.15 4.11
N LEU A 131 -12.89 -4.47 4.01
CA LEU A 131 -12.63 -5.15 2.74
C LEU A 131 -13.89 -5.46 1.93
N GLY A 132 -15.08 -5.22 2.49
CA GLY A 132 -16.35 -5.56 1.86
C GLY A 132 -16.52 -7.07 1.69
N LEU A 133 -16.03 -7.86 2.65
CA LEU A 133 -16.22 -9.32 2.66
C LEU A 133 -17.66 -9.67 3.03
N ASP A 134 -18.07 -10.90 2.71
CA ASP A 134 -19.41 -11.40 3.05
C ASP A 134 -19.65 -11.31 4.58
N PRO A 135 -20.66 -10.57 5.04
CA PRO A 135 -20.84 -10.27 6.47
C PRO A 135 -21.25 -11.50 7.30
N VAL A 136 -21.59 -12.62 6.66
CA VAL A 136 -21.99 -13.85 7.34
C VAL A 136 -20.86 -14.86 7.30
N HIS A 137 -20.55 -15.42 6.13
CA HIS A 137 -19.62 -16.54 6.02
C HIS A 137 -18.18 -16.11 6.22
N ALA A 138 -17.78 -14.95 5.68
CA ALA A 138 -16.39 -14.50 5.84
C ALA A 138 -16.12 -14.07 7.28
N VAL A 139 -17.06 -13.37 7.92
CA VAL A 139 -16.95 -12.99 9.35
C VAL A 139 -16.90 -14.23 10.24
N GLN A 140 -17.78 -15.21 10.03
CA GLN A 140 -17.75 -16.46 10.82
C GLN A 140 -16.44 -17.24 10.66
N ALA A 141 -15.91 -17.31 9.43
CA ALA A 141 -14.63 -17.96 9.18
C ALA A 141 -13.47 -17.24 9.87
N LEU A 142 -13.45 -15.89 9.84
CA LEU A 142 -12.43 -15.07 10.50
C LEU A 142 -12.52 -15.15 12.03
N ASP A 143 -13.73 -15.08 12.60
CA ASP A 143 -13.95 -15.25 14.05
C ASP A 143 -13.54 -16.66 14.52
N GLY A 144 -13.64 -17.67 13.65
CA GLY A 144 -13.10 -19.00 13.93
C GLY A 144 -11.58 -19.03 14.13
N LEU A 145 -10.84 -18.11 13.49
CA LEU A 145 -9.38 -18.02 13.60
C LEU A 145 -8.90 -17.37 14.91
N THR A 146 -9.79 -16.72 15.67
CA THR A 146 -9.47 -16.12 16.97
C THR A 146 -9.70 -17.09 18.13
N ARG A 147 -10.32 -18.26 17.89
CA ARG A 147 -10.57 -19.25 18.92
C ARG A 147 -9.31 -20.08 19.21
N PRO A 148 -9.05 -20.45 20.48
CA PRO A 148 -7.98 -21.38 20.83
C PRO A 148 -8.11 -22.69 20.04
N ASP A 149 -7.01 -23.13 19.43
CA ASP A 149 -6.87 -24.40 18.71
C ASP A 149 -5.41 -24.82 18.84
N ALA A 150 -5.16 -25.95 19.48
CA ALA A 150 -3.81 -26.44 19.77
C ALA A 150 -3.08 -26.97 18.51
N GLU A 151 -3.81 -27.25 17.43
CA GLU A 151 -3.26 -27.80 16.19
C GLU A 151 -2.93 -26.69 15.16
N ALA A 152 -3.37 -25.46 15.41
CA ALA A 152 -3.29 -24.37 14.44
C ALA A 152 -2.32 -23.27 14.88
N ASP A 153 -1.05 -23.44 14.49
CA ASP A 153 0.02 -22.45 14.67
C ASP A 153 -0.23 -21.12 13.93
N ALA A 154 0.60 -20.10 14.21
CA ALA A 154 0.44 -18.78 13.58
C ALA A 154 0.43 -18.84 12.04
N ALA A 155 1.22 -19.76 11.47
CA ALA A 155 1.29 -19.99 10.02
C ALA A 155 -0.03 -20.53 9.47
N ALA A 156 -0.66 -21.46 10.17
CA ALA A 156 -1.97 -22.00 9.83
C ALA A 156 -3.05 -20.91 9.92
N ARG A 157 -3.00 -20.04 10.93
CA ARG A 157 -3.94 -18.91 11.07
C ARG A 157 -3.83 -17.91 9.92
N LEU A 158 -2.61 -17.51 9.56
CA LEU A 158 -2.37 -16.61 8.44
C LEU A 158 -2.81 -17.23 7.10
N ARG A 159 -2.59 -18.54 6.90
CA ARG A 159 -3.13 -19.29 5.77
C ARG A 159 -4.66 -19.34 5.77
N GLY A 160 -5.28 -19.43 6.94
CA GLY A 160 -6.73 -19.32 7.11
C GLY A 160 -7.28 -17.97 6.63
N VAL A 161 -6.62 -16.86 6.99
CA VAL A 161 -6.98 -15.52 6.49
C VAL A 161 -6.91 -15.47 4.96
N LEU A 162 -5.83 -15.99 4.38
CA LEU A 162 -5.65 -16.05 2.93
C LEU A 162 -6.73 -16.90 2.25
N ALA A 163 -7.14 -18.01 2.87
CA ALA A 163 -8.22 -18.85 2.36
C ALA A 163 -9.57 -18.11 2.35
N VAL A 164 -9.87 -17.30 3.39
CA VAL A 164 -11.06 -16.43 3.39
C VAL A 164 -10.98 -15.42 2.25
N LEU A 165 -9.84 -14.76 2.08
CA LEU A 165 -9.65 -13.77 1.01
C LEU A 165 -9.71 -14.39 -0.39
N ALA A 166 -9.36 -15.67 -0.54
CA ALA A 166 -9.47 -16.37 -1.81
C ALA A 166 -10.91 -16.43 -2.33
N HIS A 167 -11.89 -16.57 -1.43
CA HIS A 167 -13.32 -16.48 -1.77
C HIS A 167 -13.72 -15.07 -2.25
N ALA A 168 -12.97 -14.03 -1.87
CA ALA A 168 -13.11 -12.66 -2.35
C ALA A 168 -12.27 -12.35 -3.61
N GLY A 169 -11.76 -13.40 -4.27
CA GLY A 169 -11.03 -13.31 -5.54
C GLY A 169 -9.52 -13.14 -5.40
N LEU A 170 -8.95 -13.27 -4.20
CA LEU A 170 -7.49 -13.33 -4.03
C LEU A 170 -6.97 -14.66 -4.63
N ALA A 171 -5.95 -14.58 -5.46
CA ALA A 171 -5.24 -15.73 -6.00
C ALA A 171 -3.76 -15.35 -6.14
N LEU A 172 -2.94 -15.76 -5.18
CA LEU A 172 -1.51 -15.45 -5.20
C LEU A 172 -0.83 -16.13 -6.40
N PRO A 173 0.21 -15.49 -6.98
CA PRO A 173 1.02 -16.13 -8.02
C PRO A 173 1.55 -17.50 -7.59
N THR A 174 1.63 -18.43 -8.55
CA THR A 174 2.19 -19.77 -8.31
C THR A 174 3.57 -19.68 -7.68
N GLY A 175 3.82 -20.47 -6.63
CA GLY A 175 5.08 -20.48 -5.90
C GLY A 175 5.21 -19.41 -4.81
N LEU A 176 4.37 -18.37 -4.83
CA LEU A 176 4.32 -17.36 -3.77
C LEU A 176 3.52 -17.89 -2.60
N VAL A 177 4.21 -18.52 -1.66
CA VAL A 177 3.65 -19.12 -0.45
C VAL A 177 3.97 -18.20 0.74
N PRO A 178 2.97 -17.48 1.29
CA PRO A 178 3.16 -16.71 2.51
C PRO A 178 3.61 -17.61 3.66
N VAL A 179 4.27 -17.04 4.68
CA VAL A 179 4.94 -17.79 5.77
C VAL A 179 6.28 -18.43 5.36
N ARG A 180 6.78 -18.15 4.15
CA ARG A 180 8.15 -18.47 3.74
C ARG A 180 9.11 -17.31 4.07
N PRO A 181 10.42 -17.57 4.21
CA PRO A 181 11.43 -16.51 4.25
C PRO A 181 11.28 -15.49 3.12
N ALA A 182 11.66 -14.25 3.40
CA ALA A 182 11.55 -13.13 2.48
C ALA A 182 12.32 -13.31 1.15
N ASP A 183 13.50 -13.91 1.20
CA ASP A 183 14.29 -14.30 0.03
C ASP A 183 13.55 -15.32 -0.84
N ALA A 184 12.97 -16.35 -0.23
CA ALA A 184 12.17 -17.34 -0.95
C ALA A 184 10.92 -16.72 -1.60
N LEU A 185 10.29 -15.73 -0.94
CA LEU A 185 9.19 -14.96 -1.53
C LEU A 185 9.63 -14.12 -2.71
N ALA A 186 10.76 -13.43 -2.60
CA ALA A 186 11.29 -12.60 -3.68
C ALA A 186 11.64 -13.46 -4.91
N GLU A 187 12.29 -14.60 -4.72
CA GLU A 187 12.59 -15.58 -5.77
C GLU A 187 11.31 -16.09 -6.45
N ALA A 188 10.31 -16.50 -5.67
CA ALA A 188 9.03 -16.93 -6.22
C ALA A 188 8.33 -15.81 -7.01
N ALA A 189 8.33 -14.58 -6.48
CA ALA A 189 7.72 -13.42 -7.12
C ALA A 189 8.42 -13.05 -8.43
N TRP A 190 9.74 -13.21 -8.54
CA TRP A 190 10.48 -12.97 -9.79
C TRP A 190 10.04 -13.88 -10.94
N THR A 191 9.60 -15.10 -10.63
CA THR A 191 9.09 -16.06 -11.63
C THR A 191 7.61 -15.86 -11.96
N ALA A 192 6.92 -14.96 -11.25
CA ALA A 192 5.49 -14.74 -11.42
C ALA A 192 5.16 -14.10 -12.76
N ARG A 193 4.10 -14.61 -13.41
CA ARG A 193 3.60 -14.04 -14.67
C ARG A 193 3.10 -12.61 -14.45
N GLY A 194 3.61 -11.67 -15.26
CA GLY A 194 3.21 -10.26 -15.18
C GLY A 194 3.84 -9.50 -14.02
N VAL A 195 4.91 -10.03 -13.41
CA VAL A 195 5.70 -9.30 -12.43
C VAL A 195 6.30 -8.04 -13.03
N ARG A 196 6.32 -6.96 -12.23
CA ARG A 196 6.94 -5.67 -12.55
C ARG A 196 7.79 -5.24 -11.38
N ARG A 197 8.98 -4.71 -11.65
CA ARG A 197 9.81 -4.08 -10.63
C ARG A 197 9.34 -2.64 -10.42
N THR A 198 9.14 -2.24 -9.17
CA THR A 198 8.75 -0.87 -8.81
C THR A 198 9.99 -0.03 -8.58
N ASP A 199 10.83 0.15 -9.59
CA ASP A 199 11.97 1.06 -9.51
C ASP A 199 11.70 2.39 -10.22
N ARG A 200 12.50 3.41 -9.86
CA ARG A 200 12.37 4.76 -10.41
C ARG A 200 12.72 4.84 -11.90
N ALA A 201 13.44 3.85 -12.43
CA ALA A 201 13.79 3.77 -13.85
C ALA A 201 12.57 3.39 -14.69
N GLY A 202 11.75 2.42 -14.24
CA GLY A 202 10.51 2.02 -14.90
C GLY A 202 9.35 3.03 -14.78
N TRP A 203 9.41 3.97 -13.82
CA TRP A 203 8.37 5.01 -13.65
C TRP A 203 8.19 5.89 -14.89
N ARG A 204 9.27 6.20 -15.62
CA ARG A 204 9.19 7.02 -16.85
C ARG A 204 8.52 6.30 -18.01
N GLU A 205 8.57 4.97 -18.07
CA GLU A 205 7.93 4.16 -19.11
C GLU A 205 6.48 3.80 -18.78
N VAL A 206 6.13 3.72 -17.48
CA VAL A 206 4.79 3.33 -17.00
C VAL A 206 3.84 4.51 -16.83
N VAL A 207 4.35 5.75 -16.74
CA VAL A 207 3.50 6.95 -16.87
C VAL A 207 3.18 7.15 -18.35
N ARG A 208 2.24 6.35 -18.87
CA ARG A 208 1.43 6.82 -19.99
C ARG A 208 0.69 8.08 -19.52
N PRO A 209 0.68 9.17 -20.30
CA PRO A 209 -0.06 10.38 -19.97
C PRO A 209 -1.55 10.13 -19.70
N GLU A 210 -2.05 8.96 -20.12
CA GLU A 210 -3.39 8.40 -19.93
C GLU A 210 -3.77 8.11 -18.46
N LEU A 211 -2.84 7.77 -17.56
CA LEU A 211 -3.20 7.46 -16.15
C LEU A 211 -3.49 8.72 -15.32
N VAL A 212 -2.94 9.86 -15.73
CA VAL A 212 -3.36 11.18 -15.22
C VAL A 212 -4.79 11.48 -15.71
N GLU A 213 -5.20 10.96 -16.87
CA GLU A 213 -6.55 11.16 -17.46
C GLU A 213 -7.65 10.40 -16.74
N ALA A 214 -7.34 9.24 -16.16
CA ALA A 214 -8.30 8.36 -15.49
C ALA A 214 -8.50 8.67 -13.99
N SER A 215 -7.70 9.57 -13.41
CA SER A 215 -7.91 10.04 -12.04
C SER A 215 -9.06 11.05 -11.97
N VAL A 216 -9.70 11.21 -10.80
CA VAL A 216 -10.71 12.27 -10.53
C VAL A 216 -10.17 13.69 -10.82
N VAL A 217 -8.84 13.81 -10.99
CA VAL A 217 -8.10 15.05 -11.28
C VAL A 217 -7.77 15.20 -12.79
N GLY A 218 -7.94 14.16 -13.60
CA GLY A 218 -7.60 14.15 -15.03
C GLY A 218 -8.34 15.15 -15.89
N PRO A 219 -9.65 15.37 -15.69
CA PRO A 219 -10.40 16.40 -16.42
C PRO A 219 -10.09 17.84 -15.95
N LEU A 220 -9.49 18.00 -14.76
CA LEU A 220 -9.19 19.31 -14.14
C LEU A 220 -7.80 19.84 -14.54
N MET A 221 -6.92 18.96 -15.03
CA MET A 221 -5.55 19.29 -15.44
C MET A 221 -5.39 19.57 -16.94
N ARG A 222 -6.48 19.69 -17.71
CA ARG A 222 -6.43 20.08 -19.14
C ARG A 222 -7.07 21.43 -19.44
N GLY A 223 -6.34 22.26 -20.18
CA GLY A 223 -6.87 23.39 -20.95
C GLY A 223 -7.49 24.52 -20.11
N ARG A 224 -8.49 25.23 -20.68
CA ARG A 224 -9.13 26.42 -20.10
C ARG A 224 -9.58 26.28 -18.63
N ARG A 225 -9.87 25.07 -18.16
CA ARG A 225 -10.31 24.80 -16.78
C ARG A 225 -9.15 24.81 -15.76
N ALA A 226 -7.94 24.41 -16.14
CA ALA A 226 -6.74 24.56 -15.30
C ALA A 226 -6.42 26.05 -15.04
N ARG A 227 -6.62 26.90 -16.06
CA ARG A 227 -6.49 28.36 -15.92
C ARG A 227 -7.57 28.96 -15.03
N LEU A 228 -8.80 28.48 -15.11
CA LEU A 228 -9.89 28.91 -14.22
C LEU A 228 -9.64 28.50 -12.76
N LEU A 229 -9.07 27.31 -12.52
CA LEU A 229 -8.68 26.88 -11.18
C LEU A 229 -7.48 27.62 -10.62
N ALA A 230 -6.46 27.89 -11.44
CA ALA A 230 -5.35 28.75 -11.04
C ALA A 230 -5.83 30.18 -10.73
N ALA A 231 -6.74 30.72 -11.54
CA ALA A 231 -7.37 32.02 -11.28
C ALA A 231 -8.24 31.98 -10.01
N ALA A 232 -8.98 30.90 -9.76
CA ALA A 232 -9.79 30.74 -8.56
C ALA A 232 -8.93 30.67 -7.29
N HIS A 233 -7.81 29.94 -7.30
CA HIS A 233 -6.87 29.89 -6.18
C HIS A 233 -6.20 31.26 -5.95
N LEU A 234 -5.89 32.00 -7.02
CA LEU A 234 -5.37 33.37 -6.93
C LEU A 234 -6.39 34.32 -6.29
N VAL A 235 -7.65 34.30 -6.74
CA VAL A 235 -8.72 35.15 -6.20
C VAL A 235 -9.06 34.78 -4.76
N ALA A 236 -9.20 33.49 -4.46
CA ALA A 236 -9.48 33.02 -3.10
C ALA A 236 -8.32 33.30 -2.14
N GLY A 237 -7.08 33.03 -2.57
CA GLY A 237 -5.87 33.26 -1.76
C GLY A 237 -5.61 34.74 -1.49
N SER A 238 -5.84 35.62 -2.48
CA SER A 238 -5.69 37.07 -2.30
C SER A 238 -6.80 37.67 -1.43
N ALA A 239 -8.05 37.22 -1.57
CA ALA A 239 -9.15 37.63 -0.71
C ALA A 239 -8.93 37.21 0.76
N LEU A 240 -8.51 35.96 1.00
CA LEU A 240 -8.19 35.45 2.34
C LEU A 240 -6.97 36.13 2.95
N GLY A 241 -5.92 36.40 2.16
CA GLY A 241 -4.74 37.12 2.61
C GLY A 241 -5.04 38.57 3.04
N LEU A 242 -5.82 39.30 2.22
CA LEU A 242 -6.24 40.67 2.53
C LEU A 242 -7.16 40.72 3.76
N TRP A 243 -8.07 39.74 3.90
CA TRP A 243 -8.92 39.61 5.07
C TRP A 243 -8.14 39.28 6.35
N GLY A 244 -7.14 38.38 6.25
CA GLY A 244 -6.23 38.04 7.33
C GLY A 244 -5.36 39.21 7.79
N LEU A 245 -4.88 40.03 6.86
CA LEU A 245 -4.17 41.28 7.17
C LEU A 245 -5.08 42.29 7.90
N GLY A 246 -6.32 42.45 7.43
CA GLY A 246 -7.30 43.34 8.07
C GLY A 246 -7.69 42.93 9.49
N ARG A 247 -7.62 41.62 9.80
CA ARG A 247 -7.91 41.05 11.12
C ARG A 247 -6.67 40.84 12.01
N ARG A 248 -5.47 41.25 11.56
CA ARG A 248 -4.15 41.02 12.20
C ARG A 248 -3.92 39.57 12.64
N SER A 249 -4.35 38.59 11.85
CA SER A 249 -4.14 37.17 12.16
C SER A 249 -3.09 36.56 11.23
N GLY A 250 -1.91 36.27 11.79
CA GLY A 250 -0.77 35.71 11.05
C GLY A 250 -1.05 34.34 10.41
N GLY A 251 -1.94 33.54 11.01
CA GLY A 251 -2.31 32.23 10.47
C GLY A 251 -3.08 32.30 9.14
N TRP A 252 -4.03 33.23 9.03
CA TRP A 252 -4.82 33.43 7.81
C TRP A 252 -3.99 34.08 6.70
N ALA A 253 -3.06 34.97 7.04
CA ALA A 253 -2.11 35.54 6.08
C ALA A 253 -1.15 34.48 5.51
N ALA A 254 -0.64 33.56 6.35
CA ALA A 254 0.21 32.47 5.90
C ALA A 254 -0.53 31.47 4.98
N ALA A 255 -1.78 31.12 5.33
CA ALA A 255 -2.62 30.26 4.51
C ALA A 255 -2.94 30.90 3.14
N GLY A 256 -3.25 32.20 3.12
CA GLY A 256 -3.45 32.95 1.86
C GLY A 256 -2.19 33.00 1.00
N GLY A 257 -1.02 33.22 1.60
CA GLY A 257 0.27 33.19 0.90
C GLY A 257 0.60 31.83 0.28
N LEU A 258 0.31 30.74 1.00
CA LEU A 258 0.51 29.38 0.49
C LEU A 258 -0.37 29.09 -0.74
N LEU A 259 -1.64 29.52 -0.71
CA LEU A 259 -2.57 29.36 -1.83
C LEU A 259 -2.11 30.14 -3.08
N VAL A 260 -1.59 31.35 -2.90
CA VAL A 260 -1.03 32.15 -4.00
C VAL A 260 0.22 31.48 -4.59
N ALA A 261 1.12 30.95 -3.75
CA ALA A 261 2.30 30.22 -4.19
C ALA A 261 1.93 28.97 -5.00
N GLN A 262 0.91 28.21 -4.58
CA GLN A 262 0.41 27.07 -5.34
C GLN A 262 -0.22 27.47 -6.69
N GLY A 263 -0.94 28.59 -6.75
CA GLY A 263 -1.48 29.13 -8.01
C GLY A 263 -0.38 29.54 -9.01
N ILE A 264 0.68 30.18 -8.53
CA ILE A 264 1.83 30.58 -9.35
C ILE A 264 2.60 29.36 -9.87
N ALA A 265 2.84 28.37 -9.00
CA ALA A 265 3.52 27.13 -9.38
C ALA A 265 2.76 26.36 -10.48
N GLY A 266 1.42 26.33 -10.41
CA GLY A 266 0.57 25.72 -11.44
C GLY A 266 0.67 26.42 -12.80
N LEU A 267 0.72 27.76 -12.83
CA LEU A 267 0.87 28.54 -14.06
C LEU A 267 2.29 28.45 -14.65
N ALA A 268 3.31 28.42 -13.80
CA ALA A 268 4.69 28.23 -14.22
C ALA A 268 4.89 26.85 -14.86
N TYR A 269 4.32 25.80 -14.25
CA TYR A 269 4.36 24.43 -14.77
C TYR A 269 3.68 24.32 -16.15
N ASP A 270 2.52 24.95 -16.34
CA ASP A 270 1.81 24.98 -17.62
C ASP A 270 2.62 25.72 -18.71
N ARG A 271 3.33 26.79 -18.34
CA ARG A 271 4.20 27.55 -19.25
C ARG A 271 5.44 26.77 -19.69
N PHE A 272 6.16 26.15 -18.75
CA PHE A 272 7.35 25.34 -19.07
C PHE A 272 7.02 24.15 -19.98
N ARG A 273 5.82 23.57 -19.81
CA ARG A 273 5.34 22.47 -20.66
C ARG A 273 4.92 22.95 -22.07
N SER A 274 4.40 24.16 -22.19
CA SER A 274 3.98 24.76 -23.46
C SER A 274 5.16 25.21 -24.34
N ASP A 275 6.28 25.59 -23.71
CA ASP A 275 7.51 25.99 -24.43
C ASP A 275 8.32 24.76 -24.88
N GLY A 276 8.29 23.65 -24.13
CA GLY A 276 8.91 22.38 -24.53
C GLY A 276 8.26 21.70 -25.74
N ALA A 277 7.02 22.08 -26.11
CA ALA A 277 6.32 21.58 -27.29
C ALA A 277 6.60 22.39 -28.57
N ARG A 278 7.45 23.43 -28.51
CA ARG A 278 7.82 24.29 -29.66
C ARG A 278 9.29 24.18 -30.07
N LEU A 279 9.93 23.03 -29.85
CA LEU A 279 11.22 22.79 -30.50
C LEU A 279 10.95 22.40 -31.97
N PRO A 280 11.50 23.15 -32.95
CA PRO A 280 11.33 22.82 -34.35
C PRO A 280 12.05 21.50 -34.65
N VAL A 281 11.35 20.58 -35.30
CA VAL A 281 11.95 19.41 -35.95
C VAL A 281 12.94 19.93 -36.99
N PRO A 282 14.22 19.54 -36.96
CA PRO A 282 15.15 19.92 -38.02
C PRO A 282 14.67 19.29 -39.33
N PRO A 283 14.68 20.02 -40.46
CA PRO A 283 14.44 19.41 -41.76
C PRO A 283 15.59 18.43 -42.07
N ASP A 284 15.21 17.35 -42.76
CA ASP A 284 15.99 16.12 -43.05
C ASP A 284 17.46 16.32 -43.44
#